data_AF-A0A7S3ZSJ1-F1
#
_entry.id   AF-A0A7S3ZSJ1-F1
#
_cell.length_a   1.000
_cell.length_b   1.000
_cell.length_c   1.000
_cell.angle_alpha   90.00
_cell.angle_beta   90.00
_cell.angle_gamma   90.00
#
_symmetry.space_group_name_H-M   'P 1'
#
loop_
_entity.id
_entity.type
_entity.pdbx_description
1 polymer ?
#
loop_
_entity_poly.entity_id
_entity_poly.type
_entity_poly.pdbx_seq_one_letter_code
_entity_poly.pdbx_strand_id
1 'polypeptide(L)'
;DVGPELGPTRFLPDTATADAHGALADALAAPDAAAAVVAYAETVSQLAVLDAGDATLYESRLQHAGTPNFGDRDRVLFYVSFGREPEDAPTSIDPAVAARGLRLGDFR
;
A
#
# COMPACT_ATOMS: atom_id res chain seq x y z
N ASP A 1 -5.87 8.56 13.51
CA ASP A 1 -6.52 9.49 12.58
C ASP A 1 -5.56 9.84 11.45
N VAL A 2 -6.01 9.70 10.21
CA VAL A 2 -5.32 10.04 8.97
C VAL A 2 -6.32 10.81 8.13
N GLY A 3 -6.37 12.14 8.31
CA GLY A 3 -7.20 13.05 7.53
C GLY A 3 -6.66 13.29 6.11
N PRO A 4 -7.43 13.94 5.22
CA PRO A 4 -7.02 14.27 3.85
C PRO A 4 -5.70 15.02 3.72
N GLU A 5 -5.36 15.83 4.72
CA GLU A 5 -4.15 16.66 4.80
C GLU A 5 -2.93 15.90 5.32
N LEU A 6 -3.13 14.75 5.98
CA LEU A 6 -2.06 13.96 6.60
C LEU A 6 -1.41 12.97 5.64
N GLY A 7 -1.61 13.15 4.35
CA GLY A 7 -1.10 12.28 3.32
C GLY A 7 -1.74 10.89 3.34
N PRO A 8 -3.07 10.72 3.28
CA PRO A 8 -3.70 9.41 3.23
C PRO A 8 -3.22 8.60 2.01
N THR A 9 -3.36 7.29 2.08
CA THR A 9 -3.12 6.44 0.91
C THR A 9 -4.22 6.69 -0.12
N ARG A 10 -3.83 6.96 -1.37
CA ARG A 10 -4.72 6.95 -2.53
C ARG A 10 -4.71 5.57 -3.14
N PHE A 11 -5.89 4.96 -3.22
CA PHE A 11 -6.12 3.70 -3.94
C PHE A 11 -6.70 3.99 -5.30
N LEU A 12 -6.30 3.19 -6.29
CA LEU A 12 -6.97 3.12 -7.59
C LEU A 12 -7.76 1.81 -7.64
N PRO A 13 -9.08 1.83 -7.37
CA PRO A 13 -9.92 0.63 -7.41
C PRO A 13 -9.80 -0.12 -8.74
N ASP A 14 -10.04 -1.43 -8.70
CA ASP A 14 -10.05 -2.33 -9.88
C ASP A 14 -8.71 -2.47 -10.63
N THR A 15 -7.60 -1.96 -10.07
CA THR A 15 -6.27 -2.02 -10.68
C THR A 15 -5.44 -3.24 -10.26
N ALA A 16 -6.00 -4.15 -9.47
CA ALA A 16 -5.37 -5.43 -9.10
C ALA A 16 -5.43 -6.48 -10.21
N THR A 17 -5.25 -6.06 -11.47
CA THR A 17 -5.38 -6.89 -12.67
C THR A 17 -4.18 -6.70 -13.59
N ALA A 18 -3.82 -7.75 -14.33
CA ALA A 18 -2.68 -7.71 -15.25
C ALA A 18 -2.85 -6.62 -16.32
N ASP A 19 -4.07 -6.43 -16.82
CA ASP A 19 -4.39 -5.39 -17.81
C ASP A 19 -4.15 -3.99 -17.24
N ALA A 20 -4.54 -3.73 -16.00
CA ALA A 20 -4.28 -2.46 -15.34
C ALA A 20 -2.78 -2.22 -15.08
N HIS A 21 -2.02 -3.27 -14.77
CA HIS A 21 -0.55 -3.18 -14.67
C HIS A 21 0.10 -2.89 -16.02
N GLY A 22 -0.39 -3.51 -17.10
CA GLY A 22 0.04 -3.23 -18.47
C GLY A 22 -0.24 -1.78 -18.86
N ALA A 23 -1.45 -1.29 -18.61
CA ALA A 23 -1.83 0.09 -18.90
C ALA A 23 -0.98 1.12 -18.14
N LEU A 24 -0.66 0.85 -16.86
CA LEU A 24 0.26 1.70 -16.10
C LEU A 24 1.69 1.65 -16.68
N ALA A 25 2.18 0.46 -17.06
CA ALA A 25 3.50 0.32 -17.66
C ALA A 25 3.62 1.10 -18.98
N ASP A 26 2.59 1.04 -19.82
CA ASP A 26 2.52 1.80 -21.08
C ASP A 26 2.51 3.30 -20.81
N ALA A 27 1.75 3.76 -19.80
CA ALA A 27 1.72 5.17 -19.40
C ALA A 27 3.10 5.65 -18.90
N LEU A 28 3.80 4.83 -18.12
CA LEU A 28 5.15 5.12 -17.62
C LEU A 28 6.21 5.15 -18.73
N ALA A 29 5.98 4.44 -19.83
CA ALA A 29 6.88 4.41 -20.99
C ALA A 29 6.58 5.51 -22.03
N ALA A 30 5.49 6.28 -21.85
CA ALA A 30 5.11 7.33 -22.79
C ALA A 30 6.12 8.49 -22.83
N PRO A 31 6.26 9.20 -23.97
CA PRO A 31 7.16 10.36 -24.08
C PRO A 31 6.89 11.46 -23.05
N ASP A 32 5.62 11.64 -22.66
CA ASP A 32 5.18 12.47 -21.52
C ASP A 32 4.52 11.58 -20.47
N ALA A 33 5.36 10.82 -19.75
CA ALA A 33 4.90 9.87 -18.74
C ALA A 33 4.10 10.54 -17.62
N ALA A 34 4.43 11.80 -17.27
CA ALA A 34 3.72 12.52 -16.21
C ALA A 34 2.25 12.76 -16.62
N ALA A 35 2.01 13.30 -17.81
CA ALA A 35 0.65 13.51 -18.31
C ALA A 35 -0.11 12.18 -18.49
N ALA A 36 0.57 11.14 -18.99
CA ALA A 36 -0.04 9.83 -19.20
C ALA A 36 -0.46 9.14 -17.88
N VAL A 37 0.38 9.21 -16.84
CA VAL A 37 0.06 8.68 -15.51
C VAL A 37 -1.08 9.46 -14.86
N VAL A 38 -1.13 10.78 -15.02
CA VAL A 38 -2.25 11.60 -14.54
C VAL A 38 -3.55 11.16 -15.22
N ALA A 39 -3.56 11.06 -16.55
CA ALA A 39 -4.74 10.64 -17.30
C ALA A 39 -5.21 9.22 -16.91
N TYR A 40 -4.27 8.31 -16.65
CA TYR A 40 -4.57 6.98 -16.11
C TYR A 40 -5.25 7.05 -14.74
N ALA A 41 -4.69 7.84 -13.81
CA ALA A 41 -5.12 7.92 -12.42
C ALA A 41 -6.40 8.73 -12.18
N GLU A 42 -6.79 9.61 -13.11
CA GLU A 42 -8.00 10.45 -13.01
C GLU A 42 -9.30 9.66 -13.19
N THR A 43 -9.24 8.41 -13.66
CA THR A 43 -10.43 7.63 -14.02
C THR A 43 -11.26 7.20 -12.82
N VAL A 44 -10.66 6.66 -11.76
CA VAL A 44 -11.28 6.41 -10.44
C VAL A 44 -10.18 6.29 -9.38
N SER A 45 -10.17 7.17 -8.37
CA SER A 45 -9.30 6.99 -7.20
C SER A 45 -9.99 7.39 -5.89
N GLN A 46 -9.57 6.78 -4.78
CA GLN A 46 -10.17 6.95 -3.45
C GLN A 46 -9.09 7.21 -2.41
N LEU A 47 -9.35 8.12 -1.47
CA LEU A 47 -8.46 8.35 -0.33
C LEU A 47 -8.90 7.51 0.86
N ALA A 48 -7.96 6.78 1.46
CA ALA A 48 -8.18 6.07 2.71
C ALA A 48 -7.94 7.00 3.90
N VAL A 49 -9.00 7.71 4.27
CA VAL A 49 -9.08 8.44 5.55
C VAL A 49 -9.43 7.42 6.63
N LEU A 50 -8.71 7.46 7.75
CA LEU A 50 -8.79 6.44 8.81
C LEU A 50 -8.85 7.10 10.17
N ASP A 51 -9.80 6.74 11.02
CA ASP A 51 -9.79 7.12 12.43
C ASP A 51 -8.86 6.19 13.24
N ALA A 52 -8.56 6.56 14.49
CA ALA A 52 -7.74 5.73 15.36
C ALA A 52 -8.39 4.36 15.60
N GLY A 53 -7.68 3.30 15.22
CA GLY A 53 -8.16 1.91 15.30
C GLY A 53 -8.68 1.36 13.98
N ASP A 54 -8.91 2.20 12.97
CA ASP A 54 -9.29 1.74 11.64
C ASP A 54 -8.12 1.07 10.91
N ALA A 55 -8.47 0.19 9.99
CA ALA A 55 -7.53 -0.43 9.07
C ALA A 55 -8.10 -0.44 7.65
N THR A 56 -7.23 -0.25 6.67
CA THR A 56 -7.55 -0.56 5.27
C THR A 56 -7.03 -1.95 4.92
N LEU A 57 -7.90 -2.79 4.36
CA LEU A 57 -7.52 -4.06 3.76
C LEU A 57 -7.63 -3.93 2.24
N TYR A 58 -6.59 -4.32 1.52
CA TYR A 58 -6.57 -4.29 0.06
C TYR A 58 -5.74 -5.44 -0.51
N GLU A 59 -5.99 -5.76 -1.78
CA GLU A 59 -5.25 -6.79 -2.51
C GLU A 59 -3.83 -6.27 -2.84
N SER A 60 -2.80 -7.10 -2.68
CA SER A 60 -1.39 -6.66 -2.69
C SER A 60 -0.90 -6.04 -4.00
N ARG A 61 -1.57 -6.33 -5.12
CA ARG A 61 -1.29 -5.81 -6.46
C ARG A 61 -2.17 -4.60 -6.80
N LEU A 62 -3.11 -4.21 -5.95
CA LEU A 62 -3.90 -2.99 -6.12
C LEU A 62 -2.94 -1.79 -6.18
N GLN A 63 -3.06 -0.97 -7.20
CA GLN A 63 -2.21 0.20 -7.35
C GLN A 63 -2.62 1.28 -6.35
N HIS A 64 -1.63 1.82 -5.64
CA HIS A 64 -1.84 2.81 -4.60
C HIS A 64 -0.56 3.62 -4.39
N ALA A 65 -0.72 4.81 -3.82
CA ALA A 65 0.40 5.66 -3.43
C ALA A 65 0.05 6.49 -2.19
N GLY A 66 1.06 6.80 -1.38
CA GLY A 66 0.90 7.82 -0.34
C GLY A 66 0.74 9.19 -0.99
N THR A 67 -0.17 10.01 -0.46
CA THR A 67 -0.27 11.43 -0.85
C THR A 67 0.64 12.29 0.05
N PRO A 68 0.95 13.53 -0.33
CA PRO A 68 1.78 14.41 0.49
C PRO A 68 1.14 14.69 1.86
N ASN A 69 1.96 14.70 2.91
CA ASN A 69 1.54 15.16 4.23
C ASN A 69 1.81 16.67 4.35
N PHE A 70 0.74 17.45 4.49
CA PHE A 70 0.77 18.90 4.69
C PHE A 70 0.44 19.32 6.14
N GLY A 71 0.19 18.34 7.03
CA GLY A 71 -0.08 18.60 8.43
C GLY A 71 1.18 18.91 9.25
N ASP A 72 0.95 19.27 10.51
CA ASP A 72 1.97 19.58 11.50
C ASP A 72 2.41 18.37 12.34
N ARG A 73 1.99 17.16 11.93
CA ARG A 73 2.22 15.91 12.65
C ARG A 73 2.63 14.78 11.72
N ASP A 74 3.34 13.81 12.30
CA ASP A 74 3.76 12.60 11.59
C ASP A 74 2.58 11.64 11.36
N ARG A 75 2.58 11.00 10.18
CA ARG A 75 1.68 9.91 9.83
C ARG A 75 2.43 8.58 9.88
N VAL A 76 2.23 7.84 10.96
CA VAL A 76 2.81 6.49 11.15
C VAL A 76 1.79 5.43 10.75
N LEU A 77 2.20 4.46 9.93
CA LEU A 77 1.36 3.35 9.49
C LEU A 77 1.99 2.02 9.89
N PHE A 78 1.15 1.10 10.38
CA PHE A 78 1.51 -0.28 10.64
C PHE A 78 0.92 -1.16 9.53
N TYR A 79 1.79 -1.88 8.82
CA TYR A 79 1.39 -2.74 7.70
C TYR A 79 1.60 -4.21 8.04
N VAL A 80 0.60 -5.02 7.73
CA VAL A 80 0.66 -6.48 7.79
C VAL A 80 0.15 -7.02 6.46
N SER A 81 0.88 -7.98 5.88
CA SER A 81 0.44 -8.70 4.70
C SER A 81 0.09 -10.13 5.08
N PHE A 82 -1.10 -10.58 4.66
CA PHE A 82 -1.49 -11.98 4.76
C PHE A 82 -1.23 -12.63 3.41
N GLY A 83 -0.43 -13.67 3.40
CA GLY A 83 -0.12 -14.45 2.20
C GLY A 83 -0.11 -15.93 2.53
N ARG A 84 -0.12 -16.76 1.49
CA ARG A 84 0.23 -18.16 1.68
C ARG A 84 1.69 -18.20 2.13
N GLU A 85 1.96 -18.86 3.25
CA GLU A 85 3.31 -19.07 3.75
C GLU A 85 4.12 -19.79 2.65
N PRO A 86 5.19 -19.16 2.12
CA PRO A 86 6.13 -19.88 1.29
C PRO A 86 6.77 -20.98 2.14
N GLU A 87 6.93 -22.18 1.58
CA GLU A 87 7.81 -23.19 2.19
C GLU A 87 9.17 -22.53 2.49
N ASP A 88 9.64 -22.68 3.73
CA ASP A 88 10.92 -22.14 4.22
C ASP A 88 11.06 -20.61 4.27
N ALA A 89 9.96 -19.85 4.26
CA ALA A 89 10.05 -18.41 4.48
C ALA A 89 10.60 -18.08 5.88
N PRO A 90 11.62 -17.20 5.99
CA PRO A 90 12.10 -16.77 7.29
C PRO A 90 10.98 -15.99 8.01
N THR A 91 10.77 -16.31 9.28
CA THR A 91 9.74 -15.67 10.13
C THR A 91 10.01 -14.18 10.40
N SER A 92 11.25 -13.72 10.16
CA SER A 92 11.67 -12.33 10.26
C SER A 92 12.92 -12.08 9.41
N ILE A 93 13.03 -10.86 8.84
CA ILE A 93 14.25 -10.40 8.15
C ILE A 93 15.40 -10.07 9.11
N ASP A 94 15.09 -9.80 10.38
CA ASP A 94 16.06 -9.69 11.47
C ASP A 94 16.35 -11.11 12.02
N PRO A 95 17.61 -11.61 11.95
CA PRO A 95 17.96 -12.95 12.42
C PRO A 95 17.76 -13.15 13.93
N ALA A 96 17.98 -12.13 14.75
CA ALA A 96 17.81 -12.21 16.20
C ALA A 96 16.33 -12.33 16.56
N VAL A 97 15.45 -11.64 15.82
CA VAL A 97 14.00 -11.78 15.95
C VAL A 97 13.54 -13.14 15.40
N ALA A 98 14.07 -13.59 14.26
CA ALA A 98 13.73 -14.88 13.66
C ALA A 98 14.06 -16.05 14.60
N ALA A 99 15.23 -16.01 15.25
CA ALA A 99 15.68 -17.02 16.20
C ALA A 99 14.76 -17.16 17.44
N ARG A 100 13.93 -16.15 17.72
CA ARG A 100 12.95 -16.22 18.82
C ARG A 100 11.72 -17.06 18.48
N GLY A 101 11.52 -17.44 17.21
CA GLY A 101 10.44 -18.32 16.79
C GLY A 101 9.03 -17.80 17.09
N LEU A 102 8.87 -16.47 17.19
CA LEU A 102 7.63 -15.82 17.63
C LEU A 102 6.50 -16.10 16.63
N ARG A 103 5.37 -16.57 17.14
CA ARG A 103 4.11 -16.71 16.41
C ARG A 103 3.13 -15.65 16.89
N LEU A 104 2.17 -15.27 16.04
CA LEU A 104 1.16 -14.25 16.38
C LEU A 104 0.42 -14.55 17.69
N GLY A 105 0.24 -15.83 18.02
CA GLY A 105 -0.41 -16.28 19.26
C GLY A 105 0.43 -16.16 20.53
N ASP A 106 1.73 -15.86 20.43
CA ASP A 106 2.65 -15.77 21.56
C ASP A 106 2.64 -14.38 22.23
N PHE A 107 2.00 -13.39 21.60
CA PHE A 107 1.89 -12.01 22.10
C PHE A 107 0.61 -11.78 22.94
N ARG A 108 0.29 -12.72 23.84
CA ARG A 108 -0.83 -12.59 24.78
C ARG A 108 -0.40 -11.96 26.11
#